data_AF-A0A537HG37-F1
#
_entry.id   AF-A0A537HG37-F1
#
_cell.length_a   1.000
_cell.length_b   1.000
_cell.length_c   1.000
_cell.angle_alpha   90.00
_cell.angle_beta   90.00
_cell.angle_gamma   90.00
#
_symmetry.space_group_name_H-M   'P 1'
#
loop_
_entity.id
_entity.type
_entity.pdbx_description
1 polymer ?
#
loop_
_entity_poly.entity_id
_entity_poly.type
_entity_poly.pdbx_seq_one_letter_code
_entity_poly.pdbx_strand_id
1 'polypeptide(L)'
;MRLRIGFVVDDALALLTIFETIALGQLVLYPFSLYTSGSFAWYQAQMFRGLVPLSPILLVLLLYAWLARLVLTGARKHSTRLDRFSRALSEKVRDLDKPNSSQAKFILLHHPRLLLIVAMTAAALLGLLPYSPGLNPNGNIVGTDTPVYIEWTRQMLARPLPQAISYAFSEADRGFRPLPLILLYSIASLGVKPEQAVGFFPVILGPLLSLSSFVFVKTGSEDSGAAAIAALVASFSFDLTVGIWAGYLANWLAMIIALFLLASFFIFEKSKRKTILVPLILLSLALLLTHPWTWALILAATLVFALSRSRDKRKLLTISTLVLIVGGIIVDFAKNQVAGSTTLATDLGTKSPVFGISQFLIFWPNLAGALAVFYDGLLGNALLIGLSALCLVTIRFHDKMEAMLAC
;
A
#
# COMPACT_ATOMS: atom_id res chain seq x y z
N MET A 1 34.16 -28.30 25.43
CA MET A 1 34.07 -26.97 24.79
C MET A 1 32.60 -26.57 24.78
N ARG A 2 32.14 -25.68 25.67
CA ARG A 2 30.74 -25.22 25.71
C ARG A 2 30.60 -24.03 24.77
N LEU A 3 30.22 -24.28 23.52
CA LEU A 3 29.80 -23.24 22.58
C LEU A 3 28.62 -22.50 23.21
N ARG A 4 28.83 -21.24 23.60
CA ARG A 4 27.76 -20.36 24.04
C ARG A 4 26.97 -19.99 22.79
N ILE A 5 25.75 -20.52 22.71
CA ILE A 5 24.79 -20.33 21.60
C ILE A 5 24.66 -18.85 21.21
N GLY A 6 24.78 -17.91 22.17
CA GLY A 6 24.76 -16.47 21.91
C GLY A 6 25.84 -16.01 20.92
N PHE A 7 27.09 -16.43 21.09
CA PHE A 7 28.17 -16.03 20.17
C PHE A 7 27.96 -16.55 18.75
N VAL A 8 27.46 -17.78 18.61
CA VAL A 8 27.16 -18.36 17.29
C VAL A 8 26.04 -17.59 16.59
N VAL A 9 25.04 -17.11 17.33
CA VAL A 9 23.95 -16.30 16.80
C VAL A 9 24.45 -14.91 16.42
N ASP A 10 25.27 -14.28 17.24
CA ASP A 10 25.85 -12.96 16.97
C ASP A 10 26.75 -13.00 15.72
N ASP A 11 27.60 -14.03 15.59
CA ASP A 11 28.45 -14.24 14.42
C ASP A 11 27.62 -14.49 13.15
N ALA A 12 26.55 -15.29 13.25
CA ALA A 12 25.64 -15.53 12.14
C ALA A 12 24.90 -14.25 11.69
N LEU A 13 24.46 -13.41 12.63
CA LEU A 13 23.83 -12.12 12.34
C LEU A 13 24.83 -11.13 11.71
N ALA A 14 26.07 -11.11 12.19
CA ALA A 14 27.12 -10.29 11.60
C ALA A 14 27.42 -10.71 10.15
N LEU A 15 27.55 -12.01 9.90
CA LEU A 15 27.75 -12.56 8.56
C LEU A 15 26.57 -12.24 7.64
N LEU A 16 25.32 -12.38 8.12
CA LEU A 16 24.14 -12.01 7.37
C LEU A 16 24.13 -10.51 7.04
N THR A 17 24.49 -9.66 8.00
CA THR A 17 24.55 -8.20 7.79
C THR A 17 25.59 -7.83 6.74
N ILE A 18 26.76 -8.48 6.77
CA ILE A 18 27.81 -8.30 5.75
C ILE A 18 27.30 -8.75 4.38
N PHE A 19 26.68 -9.92 4.30
CA PHE A 19 26.10 -10.47 3.07
C PHE A 19 25.08 -9.49 2.45
N GLU A 20 24.12 -9.02 3.26
CA GLU A 20 23.09 -8.06 2.86
C GLU A 20 23.71 -6.72 2.42
N THR A 21 24.74 -6.24 3.12
CA THR A 21 25.41 -4.97 2.79
C THR A 21 26.13 -5.05 1.45
N ILE A 22 26.84 -6.15 1.18
CA ILE A 22 27.53 -6.36 -0.10
C ILE A 22 26.50 -6.51 -1.23
N ALA A 23 25.44 -7.30 -1.01
CA ALA A 23 24.38 -7.50 -1.98
C ALA A 23 23.66 -6.17 -2.31
N LEU A 24 23.33 -5.37 -1.30
CA LEU A 24 22.77 -4.03 -1.48
C LEU A 24 23.74 -3.11 -2.23
N GLY A 25 25.02 -3.12 -1.87
CA GLY A 25 26.05 -2.34 -2.57
C GLY A 25 26.12 -2.70 -4.06
N GLN A 26 26.04 -3.98 -4.40
CA GLN A 26 25.97 -4.44 -5.78
C GLN A 26 24.70 -3.94 -6.48
N LEU A 27 23.53 -4.03 -5.83
CA LEU A 27 22.27 -3.56 -6.40
C LEU A 27 22.24 -2.03 -6.61
N VAL A 28 22.70 -1.25 -5.63
CA VAL A 28 22.72 0.22 -5.70
C VAL A 28 23.69 0.73 -6.77
N LEU A 29 24.82 0.05 -6.91
CA LEU A 29 25.82 0.40 -7.93
C LEU A 29 25.49 -0.18 -9.31
N TYR A 30 24.46 -1.01 -9.47
CA TYR A 30 24.05 -1.53 -10.78
C TYR A 30 23.49 -0.38 -11.66
N PRO A 31 23.87 -0.26 -12.95
CA PRO A 31 24.62 -1.21 -13.77
C PRO A 31 26.15 -1.08 -13.74
N PHE A 32 26.71 -0.20 -12.91
CA PHE A 32 28.15 0.01 -12.75
C PHE A 32 28.85 -1.08 -11.92
N SER A 33 28.10 -1.98 -11.28
CA SER A 33 28.61 -3.16 -10.57
C SER A 33 28.27 -4.46 -11.29
N LEU A 34 29.09 -5.49 -11.09
CA LEU A 34 28.88 -6.83 -11.66
C LEU A 34 27.69 -7.53 -10.99
N TYR A 35 26.47 -7.24 -11.43
CA TYR A 35 25.33 -8.13 -11.21
C TYR A 35 25.38 -9.27 -12.23
N THR A 36 26.01 -10.37 -11.84
CA THR A 36 26.12 -11.59 -12.65
C THR A 36 25.65 -12.80 -11.85
N SER A 37 25.38 -13.92 -12.54
CA SER A 37 25.08 -15.19 -11.88
C SER A 37 26.22 -15.57 -10.95
N GLY A 38 25.90 -15.82 -9.67
CA GLY A 38 26.90 -16.08 -8.63
C GLY A 38 27.37 -14.84 -7.85
N SER A 39 26.85 -13.65 -8.12
CA SER A 39 27.06 -12.47 -7.25
C SER A 39 26.29 -12.61 -5.92
N PHE A 40 26.67 -11.81 -4.91
CA PHE A 40 25.96 -11.76 -3.63
C PHE A 40 24.50 -11.33 -3.81
N ALA A 41 24.26 -10.30 -4.63
CA ALA A 41 22.93 -9.85 -5.00
C ALA A 41 22.11 -10.94 -5.73
N TRP A 42 22.75 -11.77 -6.55
CA TRP A 42 22.09 -12.90 -7.19
C TRP A 42 21.69 -13.98 -6.16
N TYR A 43 22.60 -14.39 -5.28
CA TYR A 43 22.30 -15.35 -4.21
C TYR A 43 21.22 -14.83 -3.26
N GLN A 44 21.26 -13.55 -2.91
CA GLN A 44 20.25 -12.89 -2.11
C GLN A 44 18.88 -12.99 -2.80
N ALA A 45 18.80 -12.63 -4.08
CA ALA A 45 17.56 -12.76 -4.86
C ALA A 45 17.04 -14.21 -4.93
N GLN A 46 17.93 -15.21 -5.06
CA GLN A 46 17.54 -16.62 -5.02
C GLN A 46 17.01 -17.04 -3.65
N MET A 47 17.62 -16.57 -2.55
CA MET A 47 17.11 -16.81 -1.20
C MET A 47 15.70 -16.24 -1.02
N PHE A 48 15.47 -14.98 -1.44
CA PHE A 48 14.13 -14.38 -1.40
C PHE A 48 13.13 -15.17 -2.24
N ARG A 49 13.50 -15.60 -3.46
CA ARG A 49 12.67 -16.44 -4.32
C ARG A 49 12.33 -17.79 -3.66
N GLY A 50 13.30 -18.41 -2.99
CA GLY A 50 13.09 -19.67 -2.26
C GLY A 50 12.08 -19.56 -1.12
N LEU A 51 11.89 -18.36 -0.57
CA LEU A 51 10.91 -18.10 0.50
C LEU A 51 9.51 -17.73 -0.01
N VAL A 52 9.34 -17.44 -1.31
CA VAL A 52 8.03 -17.09 -1.93
C VAL A 52 6.90 -18.05 -1.56
N PRO A 53 7.09 -19.39 -1.50
CA PRO A 53 6.00 -20.32 -1.12
C PRO A 53 5.42 -20.08 0.28
N LEU A 54 6.15 -19.37 1.17
CA LEU A 54 5.66 -19.01 2.50
C LEU A 54 4.79 -17.73 2.49
N SER A 55 4.87 -16.91 1.45
CA SER A 55 4.14 -15.64 1.36
C SER A 55 2.63 -15.79 1.51
N PRO A 56 1.94 -16.77 0.88
CA PRO A 56 0.51 -16.97 1.08
C PRO A 56 0.13 -17.24 2.55
N ILE A 57 0.91 -18.09 3.25
CA ILE A 57 0.66 -18.43 4.66
C ILE A 57 0.85 -17.18 5.52
N LEU A 58 1.96 -16.47 5.33
CA LEU A 58 2.28 -15.27 6.09
C LEU A 58 1.27 -14.14 5.83
N LEU A 59 0.76 -14.01 4.61
CA LEU A 59 -0.25 -13.02 4.29
C LEU A 59 -1.59 -13.36 4.96
N VAL A 60 -2.02 -14.62 4.94
CA VAL A 60 -3.21 -15.06 5.67
C VAL A 60 -3.04 -14.79 7.16
N LEU A 61 -1.89 -15.13 7.74
CA LEU A 61 -1.61 -14.83 9.14
C LEU A 61 -1.66 -13.33 9.43
N LEU A 62 -1.14 -12.48 8.54
CA LEU A 62 -1.20 -11.03 8.66
C LEU A 62 -2.65 -10.51 8.60
N LEU A 63 -3.40 -10.90 7.55
CA LEU A 63 -4.78 -10.46 7.31
C LEU A 63 -5.74 -10.90 8.41
N TYR A 64 -5.51 -12.07 9.01
CA TYR A 64 -6.34 -12.62 10.08
C TYR A 64 -5.70 -12.51 11.47
N ALA A 65 -4.64 -11.73 11.63
CA ALA A 65 -3.99 -11.55 12.92
C ALA A 65 -4.94 -10.96 13.99
N TRP A 66 -5.92 -10.17 13.57
CA TRP A 66 -6.97 -9.64 14.45
C TRP A 66 -7.85 -10.75 15.04
N LEU A 67 -8.17 -11.81 14.28
CA LEU A 67 -8.91 -12.97 14.78
C LEU A 67 -8.10 -13.69 15.86
N ALA A 68 -6.81 -13.92 15.59
CA ALA A 68 -5.91 -14.52 16.59
C ALA A 68 -5.88 -13.67 17.86
N ARG A 69 -5.86 -12.34 17.74
CA ARG A 69 -5.89 -11.40 18.87
C ARG A 69 -7.21 -11.42 19.63
N LEU A 70 -8.36 -11.50 18.95
CA LEU A 70 -9.67 -11.65 19.58
C LEU A 70 -9.77 -12.96 20.35
N VAL A 71 -9.37 -14.08 19.73
CA VAL A 71 -9.34 -15.40 20.36
C VAL A 71 -8.42 -15.39 21.58
N LEU A 72 -7.23 -14.80 21.47
CA LEU A 72 -6.30 -14.66 22.60
C LEU A 72 -6.91 -13.83 23.73
N THR A 73 -7.59 -12.72 23.42
CA THR A 73 -8.21 -11.84 24.43
C THR A 73 -9.36 -12.55 25.16
N GLY A 74 -10.20 -13.29 24.43
CA GLY A 74 -11.26 -14.12 25.01
C GLY A 74 -10.70 -15.29 25.83
N ALA A 75 -9.71 -16.00 25.31
CA ALA A 75 -9.10 -17.15 25.97
C ALA A 75 -8.30 -16.77 27.22
N ARG A 76 -7.67 -15.59 27.26
CA ARG A 76 -7.02 -15.04 28.47
C ARG A 76 -7.99 -14.91 29.64
N LYS A 77 -9.27 -14.60 29.35
CA LYS A 77 -10.32 -14.50 30.38
C LYS A 77 -10.63 -15.86 31.03
N HIS A 78 -10.27 -16.96 30.39
CA HIS A 78 -10.61 -18.33 30.83
C HIS A 78 -9.40 -19.25 31.05
N SER A 79 -8.18 -18.86 30.68
CA SER A 79 -6.98 -19.70 30.83
C SER A 79 -5.75 -18.94 31.32
N THR A 80 -5.29 -19.30 32.52
CA THR A 80 -4.09 -18.74 33.17
C THR A 80 -2.78 -19.16 32.50
N ARG A 81 -2.79 -20.25 31.72
CA ARG A 81 -1.60 -20.77 31.01
C ARG A 81 -1.31 -19.97 29.74
N LEU A 82 -2.36 -19.68 28.97
CA LEU A 82 -2.30 -18.82 27.78
C LEU A 82 -1.95 -17.38 28.15
N ASP A 83 -2.51 -16.88 29.24
CA ASP A 83 -2.18 -15.56 29.75
C ASP A 83 -0.69 -15.46 30.11
N ARG A 84 -0.13 -16.44 30.85
CA ARG A 84 1.31 -16.52 31.14
C ARG A 84 2.18 -16.58 29.89
N PHE A 85 1.85 -17.42 28.91
CA PHE A 85 2.60 -17.50 27.64
C PHE A 85 2.61 -16.16 26.90
N SER A 86 1.44 -15.53 26.81
CA SER A 86 1.31 -14.26 26.10
C SER A 86 2.01 -13.10 26.81
N ARG A 87 2.01 -13.09 28.15
CA ARG A 87 2.79 -12.13 28.94
C ARG A 87 4.28 -12.35 28.75
N ALA A 88 4.76 -13.61 28.81
CA ALA A 88 6.16 -13.94 28.58
C ALA A 88 6.66 -13.54 27.18
N LEU A 89 5.83 -13.76 26.14
CA LEU A 89 6.14 -13.32 24.78
C LEU A 89 6.17 -11.78 24.68
N SER A 90 5.15 -11.11 25.23
CA SER A 90 5.08 -9.64 25.26
C SER A 90 6.23 -9.02 26.05
N GLU A 91 6.66 -9.65 27.15
CA GLU A 91 7.80 -9.20 27.97
C GLU A 91 9.11 -9.36 27.22
N LYS A 92 9.36 -10.52 26.58
CA LYS A 92 10.55 -10.72 25.74
C LYS A 92 10.65 -9.70 24.60
N VAL A 93 9.53 -9.42 23.94
CA VAL A 93 9.47 -8.41 22.88
C VAL A 93 9.67 -7.01 23.46
N ARG A 94 9.08 -6.69 24.61
CA ARG A 94 9.28 -5.39 25.27
C ARG A 94 10.70 -5.21 25.79
N ASP A 95 11.38 -6.31 26.13
CA ASP A 95 12.80 -6.30 26.48
C ASP A 95 13.69 -6.07 25.26
N LEU A 96 13.26 -6.46 24.05
CA LEU A 96 13.92 -6.04 22.79
C LEU A 96 13.67 -4.56 22.47
N ASP A 97 12.56 -4.01 22.93
CA ASP A 97 12.17 -2.59 22.78
C ASP A 97 12.72 -1.68 23.91
N LYS A 98 13.38 -2.26 24.93
CA LYS A 98 14.07 -1.46 25.94
C LYS A 98 15.25 -0.77 25.26
N PRO A 99 15.29 0.58 25.26
CA PRO A 99 16.40 1.30 24.66
C PRO A 99 17.67 0.96 25.44
N ASN A 100 18.55 0.16 24.83
CA ASN A 100 19.91 0.02 25.32
C ASN A 100 20.55 1.39 25.24
N SER A 101 21.17 1.86 26.33
CA SER A 101 21.84 3.16 26.42
C SER A 101 22.96 3.36 25.38
N SER A 102 23.36 2.28 24.69
CA SER A 102 24.34 2.23 23.60
C SER A 102 23.76 2.12 22.19
N GLN A 103 22.43 1.95 22.02
CA GLN A 103 21.81 2.09 20.71
C GLN A 103 21.95 3.55 20.31
N ALA A 104 22.89 3.81 19.40
CA ALA A 104 23.11 5.10 18.79
C ALA A 104 21.74 5.73 18.50
N LYS A 105 21.42 6.81 19.21
CA LYS A 105 20.23 7.63 18.95
C LYS A 105 20.27 7.96 17.48
N PHE A 106 19.50 7.23 16.65
CA PHE A 106 19.47 7.49 15.22
C PHE A 106 18.98 8.93 15.08
N ILE A 107 19.90 9.84 14.74
CA ILE A 107 19.65 11.28 14.69
C ILE A 107 18.47 11.55 13.73
N LEU A 108 18.35 10.75 12.67
CA LEU A 108 17.24 10.83 11.72
C LEU A 108 15.85 10.55 12.33
N LEU A 109 15.72 9.67 13.33
CA LEU A 109 14.41 9.40 13.96
C LEU A 109 13.90 10.61 14.77
N HIS A 110 14.80 11.48 15.21
CA HIS A 110 14.45 12.74 15.90
C HIS A 110 14.07 13.85 14.92
N HIS A 111 14.26 13.63 13.61
CA HIS A 111 13.94 14.57 12.55
C HIS A 111 12.96 13.94 11.53
N PRO A 112 11.71 13.67 11.93
CA PRO A 112 10.73 12.95 11.11
C PRO A 112 10.42 13.65 9.78
N ARG A 113 10.55 14.99 9.73
CA ARG A 113 10.40 15.77 8.49
C ARG A 113 11.55 15.52 7.51
N LEU A 114 12.78 15.43 8.01
CA LEU A 114 13.95 15.12 7.18
C LEU A 114 13.83 13.71 6.62
N LEU A 115 13.45 12.74 7.45
CA LEU A 115 13.26 11.36 7.00
C LEU A 115 12.12 11.23 5.98
N LEU A 116 11.04 12.00 6.12
CA LEU A 116 10.00 12.10 5.10
C LEU A 116 10.54 12.66 3.77
N ILE A 117 11.34 13.73 3.81
CA ILE A 117 11.97 14.29 2.60
C ILE A 117 12.86 13.23 1.95
N VAL A 118 13.70 12.53 2.73
CA VAL A 118 14.54 11.44 2.24
C VAL A 118 13.71 10.34 1.59
N ALA A 119 12.61 9.92 2.22
CA ALA A 119 11.71 8.90 1.67
C ALA A 119 11.06 9.35 0.35
N MET A 120 10.56 10.59 0.29
CA MET A 120 9.98 11.16 -0.92
C MET A 120 11.01 11.27 -2.05
N THR A 121 12.22 11.74 -1.75
CA THR A 121 13.31 11.81 -2.72
C THR A 121 13.70 10.41 -3.21
N ALA A 122 13.83 9.43 -2.31
CA ALA A 122 14.13 8.05 -2.68
C ALA A 122 13.03 7.47 -3.60
N ALA A 123 11.75 7.67 -3.28
CA ALA A 123 10.65 7.21 -4.10
C ALA A 123 10.64 7.85 -5.51
N ALA A 124 10.94 9.15 -5.61
CA ALA A 124 11.09 9.82 -6.91
C ALA A 124 12.25 9.25 -7.72
N LEU A 125 13.41 9.04 -7.10
CA LEU A 125 14.59 8.45 -7.75
C LEU A 125 14.32 7.01 -8.21
N LEU A 126 13.62 6.22 -7.41
CA LEU A 126 13.22 4.86 -7.79
C LEU A 126 12.20 4.86 -8.94
N GLY A 127 11.32 5.86 -9.02
CA GLY A 127 10.44 6.06 -10.17
C GLY A 127 11.18 6.43 -11.46
N LEU A 128 12.32 7.10 -11.35
CA LEU A 128 13.20 7.44 -12.49
C LEU A 128 14.12 6.30 -12.90
N LEU A 129 14.47 5.42 -11.97
CA LEU A 129 15.46 4.36 -12.15
C LEU A 129 15.25 3.50 -13.42
N PRO A 130 14.02 3.04 -13.76
CA PRO A 130 13.78 2.24 -14.95
C PRO A 130 14.09 2.94 -16.28
N TYR A 131 14.20 4.27 -16.28
CA TYR A 131 14.52 5.08 -17.45
C TYR A 131 15.99 5.54 -17.46
N SER A 132 16.81 5.06 -16.52
CA SER A 132 18.25 5.35 -16.53
C SER A 132 18.90 4.77 -17.81
N PRO A 133 19.83 5.51 -18.46
CA PRO A 133 20.44 5.07 -19.72
C PRO A 133 21.15 3.72 -19.64
N GLY A 134 21.66 3.34 -18.46
CA GLY A 134 22.33 2.06 -18.26
C GLY A 134 21.37 0.87 -18.13
N LEU A 135 20.12 1.08 -17.70
CA LEU A 135 19.10 0.02 -17.62
C LEU A 135 18.22 -0.02 -18.88
N ASN A 136 17.97 1.13 -19.46
CA ASN A 136 17.05 1.30 -20.58
C ASN A 136 17.66 2.21 -21.66
N PRO A 137 18.72 1.75 -22.34
CA PRO A 137 19.45 2.55 -23.32
C PRO A 137 18.59 2.99 -24.51
N ASN A 138 17.55 2.22 -24.82
CA ASN A 138 16.64 2.49 -25.93
C ASN A 138 15.42 3.34 -25.51
N GLY A 139 15.29 3.69 -24.22
CA GLY A 139 14.15 4.47 -23.73
C GLY A 139 12.80 3.76 -23.89
N ASN A 140 12.78 2.43 -23.81
CA ASN A 140 11.57 1.61 -23.90
C ASN A 140 10.56 2.01 -22.82
N ILE A 141 9.28 1.89 -23.15
CA ILE A 141 8.19 2.13 -22.20
C ILE A 141 8.25 1.05 -21.10
N VAL A 142 8.14 1.49 -19.85
CA VAL A 142 8.13 0.61 -18.67
C VAL A 142 6.70 0.52 -18.13
N GLY A 143 6.31 -0.69 -17.72
CA GLY A 143 4.99 -0.97 -17.16
C GLY A 143 4.08 -1.70 -18.14
N THR A 144 3.39 -2.74 -17.66
CA THR A 144 2.49 -3.57 -18.48
C THR A 144 1.29 -2.78 -19.01
N ASP A 145 0.64 -1.98 -18.17
CA ASP A 145 -0.55 -1.19 -18.52
C ASP A 145 -0.20 0.19 -19.12
N THR A 146 1.07 0.60 -19.04
CA THR A 146 1.54 1.93 -19.49
C THR A 146 1.18 2.23 -20.96
N PRO A 147 1.35 1.30 -21.93
CA PRO A 147 0.94 1.54 -23.33
C PRO A 147 -0.55 1.88 -23.48
N VAL A 148 -1.41 1.28 -22.66
CA VAL A 148 -2.86 1.53 -22.69
C VAL A 148 -3.18 2.95 -22.21
N TYR A 149 -2.55 3.39 -21.11
CA TYR A 149 -2.68 4.77 -20.62
C TYR A 149 -2.16 5.82 -21.60
N ILE A 150 -1.06 5.52 -22.30
CA ILE A 150 -0.51 6.38 -23.35
C ILE A 150 -1.54 6.54 -24.47
N GLU A 151 -2.14 5.44 -24.91
CA GLU A 151 -3.13 5.46 -25.99
C GLU A 151 -4.39 6.25 -25.60
N TRP A 152 -4.95 6.01 -24.41
CA TRP A 152 -6.07 6.80 -23.90
C TRP A 152 -5.74 8.29 -23.83
N THR A 153 -4.52 8.64 -23.41
CA THR A 153 -4.07 10.03 -23.33
C THR A 153 -3.91 10.67 -24.72
N ARG A 154 -3.37 9.95 -25.71
CA ARG A 154 -3.30 10.39 -27.12
C ARG A 154 -4.69 10.65 -27.69
N GLN A 155 -5.63 9.74 -27.41
CA GLN A 155 -7.01 9.90 -27.83
C GLN A 155 -7.66 11.13 -27.20
N MET A 156 -7.41 11.41 -25.93
CA MET A 156 -7.89 12.64 -25.31
C MET A 156 -7.28 13.89 -25.97
N LEU A 157 -5.98 13.90 -26.28
CA LEU A 157 -5.32 15.04 -26.97
C LEU A 157 -5.82 15.28 -28.39
N ALA A 158 -6.28 14.23 -29.09
CA ALA A 158 -6.86 14.36 -30.42
C ALA A 158 -8.26 14.99 -30.42
N ARG A 159 -8.84 15.26 -29.24
CA ARG A 159 -10.20 15.76 -29.06
C ARG A 159 -10.19 17.15 -28.41
N PRO A 160 -11.17 18.03 -28.71
CA PRO A 160 -11.40 19.25 -27.94
C PRO A 160 -11.67 18.92 -26.46
N LEU A 161 -11.32 19.84 -25.56
CA LEU A 161 -11.39 19.63 -24.10
C LEU A 161 -12.70 18.98 -23.61
N PRO A 162 -13.91 19.45 -23.98
CA PRO A 162 -15.15 18.81 -23.51
C PRO A 162 -15.29 17.35 -23.95
N GLN A 163 -14.86 17.03 -25.18
CA GLN A 163 -14.91 15.69 -25.74
C GLN A 163 -13.82 14.80 -25.14
N ALA A 164 -12.64 15.35 -24.84
CA ALA A 164 -11.57 14.66 -24.13
C ALA A 164 -12.02 14.23 -22.72
N ILE A 165 -12.68 15.13 -21.98
CA ILE A 165 -13.26 14.81 -20.68
C ILE A 165 -14.36 13.76 -20.82
N SER A 166 -15.29 13.93 -21.77
CA SER A 166 -16.34 12.94 -22.03
C SER A 166 -15.75 11.54 -22.28
N TYR A 167 -14.73 11.44 -23.14
CA TYR A 167 -14.02 10.20 -23.46
C TYR A 167 -13.45 9.49 -22.23
N ALA A 168 -12.86 10.23 -21.28
CA ALA A 168 -12.34 9.67 -20.04
C ALA A 168 -13.43 9.09 -19.13
N PHE A 169 -14.64 9.67 -19.19
CA PHE A 169 -15.79 9.20 -18.43
C PHE A 169 -16.59 8.12 -19.15
N SER A 170 -16.36 7.83 -20.44
CA SER A 170 -17.21 6.94 -21.23
C SER A 170 -16.44 5.77 -21.85
N GLU A 171 -15.58 6.07 -22.82
CA GLU A 171 -14.92 5.11 -23.69
C GLU A 171 -13.67 4.51 -23.03
N ALA A 172 -12.83 5.36 -22.42
CA ALA A 172 -11.58 4.92 -21.80
C ALA A 172 -11.87 4.04 -20.58
N ASP A 173 -11.43 2.77 -20.64
CA ASP A 173 -11.73 1.75 -19.63
C ASP A 173 -13.21 1.74 -19.19
N ARG A 174 -14.13 1.97 -20.13
CA ARG A 174 -15.58 2.06 -19.85
C ARG A 174 -15.96 3.12 -18.80
N GLY A 175 -15.12 4.13 -18.59
CA GLY A 175 -15.34 5.21 -17.63
C GLY A 175 -14.99 4.85 -16.18
N PHE A 176 -14.19 3.82 -15.92
CA PHE A 176 -13.79 3.45 -14.56
C PHE A 176 -12.66 4.28 -13.97
N ARG A 177 -11.83 4.91 -14.81
CA ARG A 177 -10.60 5.61 -14.38
C ARG A 177 -10.50 7.06 -14.88
N PRO A 178 -11.58 7.88 -14.85
CA PRO A 178 -11.54 9.23 -15.41
C PRO A 178 -10.53 10.15 -14.74
N LEU A 179 -10.39 10.11 -13.40
CA LEU A 179 -9.50 11.05 -12.69
C LEU A 179 -8.01 10.91 -13.11
N PRO A 180 -7.38 9.72 -13.07
CA PRO A 180 -5.98 9.57 -13.49
C PRO A 180 -5.79 9.94 -14.96
N LEU A 181 -6.75 9.64 -15.83
CA LEU A 181 -6.69 10.05 -17.25
C LEU A 181 -6.72 11.56 -17.43
N ILE A 182 -7.58 12.25 -16.69
CA ILE A 182 -7.65 13.72 -16.71
C ILE A 182 -6.35 14.34 -16.21
N LEU A 183 -5.70 13.78 -15.18
CA LEU A 183 -4.40 14.23 -14.72
C LEU A 183 -3.31 14.05 -15.79
N LEU A 184 -3.26 12.87 -16.42
CA LEU A 184 -2.29 12.57 -17.48
C LEU A 184 -2.50 13.46 -18.71
N TYR A 185 -3.76 13.62 -19.16
CA TYR A 185 -4.13 14.56 -20.21
C TYR A 185 -3.75 15.99 -19.85
N SER A 186 -3.96 16.43 -18.62
CA SER A 186 -3.60 17.79 -18.19
C SER A 186 -2.10 18.03 -18.33
N ILE A 187 -1.27 17.07 -17.89
CA ILE A 187 0.20 17.14 -18.07
C ILE A 187 0.55 17.17 -19.56
N ALA A 188 -0.03 16.27 -20.36
CA ALA A 188 0.29 16.17 -21.77
C ALA A 188 -0.18 17.40 -22.59
N SER A 189 -1.28 18.04 -22.18
CA SER A 189 -1.81 19.25 -22.82
C SER A 189 -0.88 20.47 -22.67
N LEU A 190 0.09 20.42 -21.75
CA LEU A 190 1.15 21.41 -21.60
C LEU A 190 2.30 21.24 -22.63
N GLY A 191 2.13 20.34 -23.60
CA GLY A 191 3.15 20.05 -24.63
C GLY A 191 4.08 18.87 -24.29
N VAL A 192 3.83 18.17 -23.17
CA VAL A 192 4.56 16.96 -22.79
C VAL A 192 4.07 15.78 -23.63
N LYS A 193 4.99 14.99 -24.18
CA LYS A 193 4.63 13.79 -24.95
C LYS A 193 3.88 12.78 -24.06
N PRO A 194 2.79 12.14 -24.52
CA PRO A 194 2.03 11.17 -23.71
C PRO A 194 2.90 10.06 -23.10
N GLU A 195 3.91 9.58 -23.83
CA GLU A 195 4.86 8.57 -23.36
C GLU A 195 5.64 9.06 -22.14
N GLN A 196 6.03 10.33 -22.12
CA GLN A 196 6.72 10.95 -20.99
C GLN A 196 5.75 11.24 -19.84
N ALA A 197 4.57 11.79 -20.13
CA ALA A 197 3.57 12.11 -19.12
C ALA A 197 3.14 10.87 -18.33
N VAL A 198 2.90 9.75 -19.02
CA VAL A 198 2.53 8.47 -18.39
C VAL A 198 3.74 7.77 -17.79
N GLY A 199 4.86 7.68 -18.54
CA GLY A 199 6.05 6.95 -18.11
C GLY A 199 6.72 7.54 -16.87
N PHE A 200 6.72 8.86 -16.72
CA PHE A 200 7.26 9.55 -15.54
C PHE A 200 6.23 9.84 -14.44
N PHE A 201 4.97 9.40 -14.61
CA PHE A 201 3.96 9.56 -13.56
C PHE A 201 4.34 8.90 -12.22
N PRO A 202 5.04 7.74 -12.17
CA PRO A 202 5.58 7.19 -10.93
C PRO A 202 6.48 8.13 -10.12
N VAL A 203 7.16 9.09 -10.76
CA VAL A 203 7.99 10.11 -10.10
C VAL A 203 7.14 11.04 -9.22
N ILE A 204 5.86 11.18 -9.54
CA ILE A 204 4.88 11.93 -8.75
C ILE A 204 4.20 11.01 -7.73
N LEU A 205 3.78 9.81 -8.16
CA LEU A 205 3.04 8.87 -7.31
C LEU A 205 3.89 8.32 -6.15
N GLY A 206 5.17 8.02 -6.38
CA GLY A 206 6.08 7.51 -5.33
C GLY A 206 6.18 8.45 -4.12
N PRO A 207 6.57 9.72 -4.30
CA PRO A 207 6.61 10.70 -3.21
C PRO A 207 5.26 10.90 -2.52
N LEU A 208 4.16 10.92 -3.30
CA LEU A 208 2.81 11.03 -2.74
C LEU A 208 2.42 9.81 -1.91
N LEU A 209 2.86 8.61 -2.29
CA LEU A 209 2.68 7.40 -1.49
C LEU A 209 3.39 7.54 -0.14
N SER A 210 4.68 7.92 -0.11
CA SER A 210 5.41 8.16 1.13
C SER A 210 4.74 9.23 2.01
N LEU A 211 4.28 10.33 1.41
CA LEU A 211 3.57 11.40 2.12
C LEU A 211 2.24 10.93 2.70
N SER A 212 1.43 10.22 1.91
CA SER A 212 0.13 9.72 2.36
C SER A 212 0.28 8.69 3.49
N SER A 213 1.27 7.80 3.40
CA SER A 213 1.63 6.85 4.47
C SER A 213 2.08 7.56 5.74
N PHE A 214 2.93 8.59 5.63
CA PHE A 214 3.32 9.43 6.77
C PHE A 214 2.10 10.05 7.45
N VAL A 215 1.24 10.70 6.67
CA VAL A 215 0.07 11.41 7.20
C VAL A 215 -0.91 10.43 7.86
N PHE A 216 -1.16 9.29 7.23
CA PHE A 216 -2.03 8.23 7.77
C PHE A 216 -1.51 7.71 9.11
N VAL A 217 -0.24 7.25 9.15
CA VAL A 217 0.34 6.69 10.37
C VAL A 217 0.47 7.76 11.46
N LYS A 218 0.89 8.98 11.13
CA LYS A 218 0.98 10.07 12.12
C LYS A 218 -0.37 10.37 12.74
N THR A 219 -1.43 10.35 11.95
CA THR A 219 -2.78 10.68 12.43
C THR A 219 -3.39 9.54 13.24
N GLY A 220 -3.12 8.28 12.85
CA GLY A 220 -3.64 7.10 13.52
C GLY A 220 -2.90 6.74 14.81
N SER A 221 -1.56 6.81 14.79
CA SER A 221 -0.70 6.46 15.93
C SER A 221 -0.37 7.64 16.85
N GLU A 222 -0.51 8.88 16.36
CA GLU A 222 -0.05 10.11 17.03
C GLU A 222 1.48 10.15 17.25
N ASP A 223 2.25 9.26 16.62
CA ASP A 223 3.71 9.18 16.67
C ASP A 223 4.35 9.62 15.34
N SER A 224 5.19 10.64 15.41
CA SER A 224 5.90 11.17 14.23
C SER A 224 7.09 10.32 13.80
N GLY A 225 7.75 9.60 14.73
CA GLY A 225 8.84 8.68 14.41
C GLY A 225 8.33 7.46 13.66
N ALA A 226 7.27 6.82 14.17
CA ALA A 226 6.59 5.72 13.48
C ALA A 226 6.09 6.14 12.09
N ALA A 227 5.52 7.34 11.96
CA ALA A 227 5.10 7.89 10.68
C ALA A 227 6.25 8.07 9.69
N ALA A 228 7.41 8.53 10.16
CA ALA A 228 8.59 8.72 9.33
C ALA A 228 9.17 7.37 8.85
N ILE A 229 9.18 6.36 9.72
CA ILE A 229 9.55 4.98 9.34
C ILE A 229 8.56 4.45 8.30
N ALA A 230 7.25 4.63 8.50
CA ALA A 230 6.24 4.19 7.55
C ALA A 230 6.39 4.84 6.16
N ALA A 231 6.74 6.13 6.12
CA ALA A 231 7.02 6.85 4.88
C ALA A 231 8.20 6.24 4.11
N LEU A 232 9.27 5.90 4.83
CA LEU A 232 10.46 5.25 4.28
C LEU A 232 10.15 3.82 3.83
N VAL A 233 9.44 3.03 4.62
CA VAL A 233 9.05 1.67 4.23
C VAL A 233 8.17 1.70 2.98
N ALA A 234 7.25 2.67 2.88
CA ALA A 234 6.41 2.86 1.70
C ALA A 234 7.21 3.18 0.42
N SER A 235 8.34 3.89 0.52
CA SER A 235 9.19 4.14 -0.66
C SER A 235 9.90 2.89 -1.18
N PHE A 236 9.96 1.81 -0.38
CA PHE A 236 10.58 0.53 -0.73
C PHE A 236 9.57 -0.63 -0.70
N SER A 237 8.26 -0.35 -0.69
CA SER A 237 7.23 -1.39 -0.62
C SER A 237 6.95 -2.03 -1.98
N PHE A 238 6.17 -3.11 -1.95
CA PHE A 238 5.63 -3.72 -3.17
C PHE A 238 4.75 -2.75 -3.96
N ASP A 239 4.10 -1.77 -3.32
CA ASP A 239 3.24 -0.81 -4.02
C ASP A 239 4.00 0.00 -5.07
N LEU A 240 5.24 0.40 -4.73
CA LEU A 240 6.11 1.14 -5.62
C LEU A 240 6.71 0.24 -6.72
N THR A 241 7.27 -0.90 -6.34
CA THR A 241 7.92 -1.82 -7.31
C THR A 241 6.91 -2.45 -8.27
N VAL A 242 5.81 -3.00 -7.75
CA VAL A 242 4.70 -3.51 -8.57
C VAL A 242 4.03 -2.37 -9.32
N GLY A 243 3.95 -1.16 -8.75
CA GLY A 243 3.33 -0.03 -9.45
C GLY A 243 4.08 0.44 -10.68
N ILE A 244 5.41 0.45 -10.61
CA ILE A 244 6.26 0.69 -11.75
C ILE A 244 6.16 -0.46 -12.76
N TRP A 245 6.25 -1.71 -12.30
CA TRP A 245 6.27 -2.89 -13.17
C TRP A 245 4.93 -3.14 -13.88
N ALA A 246 3.82 -2.99 -13.16
CA ALA A 246 2.48 -3.18 -13.69
C ALA A 246 2.02 -1.97 -14.50
N GLY A 247 2.51 -0.77 -14.19
CA GLY A 247 1.97 0.47 -14.76
C GLY A 247 0.53 0.74 -14.32
N TYR A 248 0.09 0.20 -13.16
CA TYR A 248 -1.30 0.28 -12.68
C TYR A 248 -1.64 1.65 -12.06
N LEU A 249 -1.37 2.75 -12.78
CA LEU A 249 -1.32 4.11 -12.23
C LEU A 249 -2.59 4.52 -11.47
N ALA A 250 -3.76 4.06 -11.89
CA ALA A 250 -5.02 4.27 -11.15
C ALA A 250 -5.03 3.60 -9.78
N ASN A 251 -4.58 2.34 -9.68
CA ASN A 251 -4.58 1.60 -8.42
C ASN A 251 -3.63 2.26 -7.42
N TRP A 252 -2.46 2.69 -7.89
CA TRP A 252 -1.47 3.39 -7.08
C TRP A 252 -2.00 4.74 -6.59
N LEU A 253 -2.59 5.55 -7.48
CA LEU A 253 -3.23 6.82 -7.11
C LEU A 253 -4.39 6.61 -6.13
N ALA A 254 -5.20 5.55 -6.35
CA ALA A 254 -6.31 5.21 -5.47
C ALA A 254 -5.81 4.88 -4.05
N MET A 255 -4.71 4.16 -3.91
CA MET A 255 -4.12 3.86 -2.59
C MET A 255 -3.68 5.14 -1.86
N ILE A 256 -3.04 6.07 -2.58
CA ILE A 256 -2.65 7.39 -2.04
C ILE A 256 -3.88 8.15 -1.53
N ILE A 257 -4.93 8.23 -2.35
CA ILE A 257 -6.18 8.91 -1.97
C ILE A 257 -6.86 8.21 -0.79
N ALA A 258 -6.86 6.87 -0.77
CA ALA A 258 -7.41 6.08 0.33
C ALA A 258 -6.71 6.36 1.66
N LEU A 259 -5.37 6.42 1.68
CA LEU A 259 -4.60 6.75 2.88
C LEU A 259 -4.91 8.17 3.39
N PHE A 260 -5.05 9.14 2.50
CA PHE A 260 -5.51 10.49 2.88
C PHE A 260 -6.95 10.49 3.39
N LEU A 261 -7.87 9.76 2.74
CA LEU A 261 -9.26 9.64 3.17
C LEU A 261 -9.33 9.08 4.60
N LEU A 262 -8.61 8.00 4.88
CA LEU A 262 -8.55 7.37 6.19
C LEU A 262 -7.94 8.29 7.25
N ALA A 263 -6.86 9.01 6.91
CA ALA A 263 -6.28 10.01 7.79
C ALA A 263 -7.29 11.13 8.11
N SER A 264 -7.93 11.70 7.10
CA SER A 264 -8.99 12.71 7.27
C SER A 264 -10.15 12.18 8.12
N PHE A 265 -10.48 10.89 7.99
CA PHE A 265 -11.52 10.25 8.78
C PHE A 265 -11.15 10.17 10.27
N PHE A 266 -9.90 9.87 10.61
CA PHE A 266 -9.40 9.94 11.98
C PHE A 266 -9.41 11.37 12.56
N ILE A 267 -9.09 12.38 11.74
CA ILE A 267 -9.16 13.79 12.16
C ILE A 267 -10.61 14.18 12.42
N PHE A 268 -11.55 13.74 11.57
CA PHE A 268 -12.97 13.95 11.75
C PHE A 268 -13.48 13.30 13.03
N GLU A 269 -13.11 12.04 13.32
CA GLU A 269 -13.46 11.36 14.57
C GLU A 269 -13.01 12.17 15.80
N LYS A 270 -11.75 12.66 15.79
CA LYS A 270 -11.16 13.37 16.93
C LYS A 270 -11.80 14.74 17.14
N SER A 271 -11.97 15.51 16.08
CA SER A 271 -12.36 16.91 16.16
C SER A 271 -13.88 17.14 16.09
N LYS A 272 -14.64 16.21 15.51
CA LYS A 272 -16.09 16.32 15.22
C LYS A 272 -16.46 17.57 14.39
N ARG A 273 -15.49 18.22 13.75
CA ARG A 273 -15.72 19.44 12.97
C ARG A 273 -16.38 19.09 11.65
N LYS A 274 -17.60 19.60 11.43
CA LYS A 274 -18.37 19.39 10.19
C LYS A 274 -17.63 19.89 8.94
N THR A 275 -16.73 20.85 9.07
CA THR A 275 -15.91 21.36 7.96
C THR A 275 -15.01 20.30 7.33
N ILE A 276 -14.67 19.22 8.05
CA ILE A 276 -13.87 18.10 7.52
C ILE A 276 -14.72 17.17 6.62
N LEU A 277 -16.05 17.25 6.67
CA LEU A 277 -16.89 16.46 5.78
C LEU A 277 -16.70 16.83 4.31
N VAL A 278 -16.42 18.10 4.01
CA VAL A 278 -16.15 18.56 2.63
C VAL A 278 -14.94 17.84 2.04
N PRO A 279 -13.72 17.90 2.63
CA PRO A 279 -12.59 17.15 2.09
C PRO A 279 -12.80 15.64 2.10
N LEU A 280 -13.57 15.06 3.05
CA LEU A 280 -13.92 13.64 3.02
C LEU A 280 -14.78 13.27 1.81
N ILE A 281 -15.79 14.09 1.48
CA ILE A 281 -16.62 13.89 0.29
C ILE A 281 -15.75 13.99 -0.97
N LEU A 282 -14.91 15.03 -1.06
CA LEU A 282 -14.03 15.22 -2.22
C LEU A 282 -13.04 14.05 -2.39
N LEU A 283 -12.41 13.58 -1.31
CA LEU A 283 -11.51 12.42 -1.35
C LEU A 283 -12.26 11.13 -1.70
N SER A 284 -13.48 10.92 -1.19
CA SER A 284 -14.31 9.77 -1.52
C SER A 284 -14.67 9.77 -3.01
N LEU A 285 -15.11 10.91 -3.55
CA LEU A 285 -15.42 11.05 -4.97
C LEU A 285 -14.16 10.90 -5.84
N ALA A 286 -13.03 11.50 -5.42
CA ALA A 286 -11.76 11.33 -6.13
C ALA A 286 -11.34 9.84 -6.16
N LEU A 287 -11.53 9.11 -5.06
CA LEU A 287 -11.24 7.68 -5.00
C LEU A 287 -12.15 6.87 -5.93
N LEU A 288 -13.46 7.17 -5.93
CA LEU A 288 -14.43 6.54 -6.84
C LEU A 288 -14.06 6.76 -8.32
N LEU A 289 -13.70 8.00 -8.68
CA LEU A 289 -13.31 8.39 -10.04
C LEU A 289 -11.90 7.94 -10.42
N THR A 290 -11.12 7.43 -9.47
CA THR A 290 -9.80 6.84 -9.73
C THR A 290 -9.89 5.34 -9.91
N HIS A 291 -10.51 4.66 -8.95
CA HIS A 291 -10.65 3.20 -8.95
C HIS A 291 -11.84 2.77 -8.08
N PRO A 292 -13.00 2.44 -8.68
CA PRO A 292 -14.25 2.21 -7.95
C PRO A 292 -14.22 0.96 -7.05
N TRP A 293 -13.43 -0.05 -7.40
CA TRP A 293 -13.26 -1.24 -6.54
C TRP A 293 -12.50 -0.90 -5.26
N THR A 294 -11.44 -0.08 -5.33
CA THR A 294 -10.74 0.38 -4.11
C THR A 294 -11.64 1.28 -3.27
N TRP A 295 -12.44 2.14 -3.91
CA TRP A 295 -13.43 2.96 -3.23
C TRP A 295 -14.41 2.10 -2.41
N ALA A 296 -14.99 1.06 -3.01
CA ALA A 296 -15.94 0.19 -2.32
C ALA A 296 -15.29 -0.55 -1.13
N LEU A 297 -14.07 -1.07 -1.31
CA LEU A 297 -13.33 -1.75 -0.23
C LEU A 297 -13.03 -0.80 0.93
N ILE A 298 -12.54 0.41 0.65
CA ILE A 298 -12.18 1.40 1.67
C ILE A 298 -13.42 1.93 2.40
N LEU A 299 -14.54 2.15 1.70
CA LEU A 299 -15.79 2.55 2.35
C LEU A 299 -16.42 1.42 3.17
N ALA A 300 -16.28 0.17 2.75
CA ALA A 300 -16.68 -0.98 3.56
C ALA A 300 -15.85 -1.05 4.85
N ALA A 301 -14.52 -0.94 4.75
CA ALA A 301 -13.63 -0.94 5.92
C ALA A 301 -13.92 0.22 6.88
N THR A 302 -14.15 1.44 6.36
CA THR A 302 -14.53 2.59 7.20
C THR A 302 -15.91 2.43 7.85
N LEU A 303 -16.85 1.74 7.21
CA LEU A 303 -18.15 1.42 7.80
C LEU A 303 -18.00 0.43 8.97
N VAL A 304 -17.25 -0.66 8.79
CA VAL A 304 -16.96 -1.63 9.86
C VAL A 304 -16.27 -0.92 11.02
N PHE A 305 -15.30 -0.06 10.73
CA PHE A 305 -14.62 0.76 11.72
C PHE A 305 -15.57 1.71 12.46
N ALA A 306 -16.47 2.38 11.74
CA ALA A 306 -17.46 3.25 12.37
C ALA A 306 -18.38 2.48 13.33
N LEU A 307 -18.77 1.26 12.95
CA LEU A 307 -19.63 0.39 13.75
C LEU A 307 -18.94 -0.16 15.00
N SER A 308 -17.62 -0.36 14.96
CA SER A 308 -16.83 -0.86 16.10
C SER A 308 -16.60 0.20 17.19
N ARG A 309 -16.90 1.48 16.92
CA ARG A 309 -16.72 2.58 17.88
C ARG A 309 -17.78 2.62 18.98
N SER A 310 -17.45 3.35 20.06
CA SER A 310 -18.36 3.64 21.17
C SER A 310 -19.66 4.30 20.69
N ARG A 311 -20.76 4.10 21.44
CA ARG A 311 -22.12 4.50 21.05
C ARG A 311 -22.22 5.96 20.58
N ASP A 312 -21.53 6.88 21.25
CA ASP A 312 -21.56 8.32 20.97
C ASP A 312 -20.86 8.68 19.66
N LYS A 313 -19.74 8.01 19.35
CA LYS A 313 -18.98 8.23 18.11
C LYS A 313 -19.59 7.48 16.93
N ARG A 314 -20.09 6.27 17.19
CA ARG A 314 -20.66 5.35 16.19
C ARG A 314 -21.72 6.04 15.34
N LYS A 315 -22.72 6.68 15.96
CA LYS A 315 -23.80 7.35 15.21
C LYS A 315 -23.27 8.38 14.22
N LEU A 316 -22.35 9.24 14.66
CA LEU A 316 -21.75 10.28 13.82
C LEU A 316 -20.95 9.67 12.66
N LEU A 317 -20.04 8.73 12.96
CA LEU A 317 -19.17 8.11 11.96
C LEU A 317 -19.95 7.26 10.95
N THR A 318 -20.95 6.49 11.41
CA THR A 318 -21.80 5.68 10.53
C THR A 318 -22.60 6.56 9.60
N ILE A 319 -23.24 7.63 10.10
CA ILE A 319 -23.99 8.57 9.24
C ILE A 319 -23.05 9.22 8.21
N SER A 320 -21.88 9.72 8.64
CA SER A 320 -20.92 10.31 7.71
C SER A 320 -20.47 9.32 6.64
N THR A 321 -20.19 8.07 7.01
CA THR A 321 -19.79 7.02 6.06
C THR A 321 -20.93 6.69 5.08
N LEU A 322 -22.16 6.60 5.56
CA LEU A 322 -23.34 6.40 4.69
C LEU A 322 -23.53 7.57 3.72
N VAL A 323 -23.28 8.81 4.14
CA VAL A 323 -23.29 9.98 3.23
C VAL A 323 -22.25 9.83 2.13
N LEU A 324 -21.03 9.36 2.45
CA LEU A 324 -19.99 9.10 1.44
C LEU A 324 -20.39 7.99 0.47
N ILE A 325 -20.99 6.89 0.96
CA ILE A 325 -21.47 5.77 0.15
C ILE A 325 -22.59 6.23 -0.78
N VAL A 326 -23.63 6.86 -0.24
CA VAL A 326 -24.78 7.34 -1.02
C VAL A 326 -24.34 8.39 -2.04
N GLY A 327 -23.48 9.33 -1.64
CA GLY A 327 -22.93 10.33 -2.56
C GLY A 327 -22.14 9.69 -3.71
N GLY A 328 -21.32 8.67 -3.42
CA GLY A 328 -20.60 7.94 -4.47
C GLY A 328 -21.52 7.15 -5.40
N ILE A 329 -22.55 6.47 -4.87
CA ILE A 329 -23.54 5.75 -5.69
C ILE A 329 -24.29 6.72 -6.62
N ILE A 330 -24.69 7.90 -6.11
CA ILE A 330 -25.35 8.92 -6.93
C ILE A 330 -24.43 9.37 -8.07
N VAL A 331 -23.14 9.62 -7.78
CA VAL A 331 -22.17 10.01 -8.81
C VAL A 331 -21.91 8.88 -9.81
N ASP A 332 -21.79 7.63 -9.35
CA ASP A 332 -21.60 6.44 -10.20
C ASP A 332 -22.78 6.22 -11.15
N PHE A 333 -24.01 6.48 -10.68
CA PHE A 333 -25.20 6.45 -11.52
C PHE A 333 -25.26 7.65 -12.48
N ALA A 334 -24.95 8.85 -11.99
CA ALA A 334 -24.98 10.07 -12.80
C ALA A 334 -23.98 9.98 -13.98
N LYS A 335 -22.76 9.47 -13.76
CA LYS A 335 -21.78 9.27 -14.86
C LYS A 335 -22.31 8.27 -15.90
N ASN A 336 -23.09 7.26 -15.51
CA ASN A 336 -23.67 6.30 -16.45
C ASN A 336 -24.75 6.96 -17.31
N GLN A 337 -25.62 7.77 -16.70
CA GLN A 337 -26.68 8.47 -17.43
C GLN A 337 -26.16 9.58 -18.35
N VAL A 338 -25.13 10.31 -17.91
CA VAL A 338 -24.60 11.47 -18.66
C VAL A 338 -23.57 11.05 -19.71
N ALA A 339 -22.65 10.15 -19.37
CA ALA A 339 -21.52 9.79 -20.23
C ALA A 339 -21.63 8.37 -20.81
N GLY A 340 -22.62 7.56 -20.44
CA GLY A 340 -22.73 6.17 -20.91
C GLY A 340 -21.69 5.22 -20.29
N SER A 341 -21.07 5.62 -19.18
CA SER A 341 -20.07 4.82 -18.46
C SER A 341 -20.65 3.54 -17.85
N THR A 342 -19.81 2.56 -17.51
CA THR A 342 -20.25 1.38 -16.75
C THR A 342 -20.28 1.71 -15.24
N THR A 343 -21.35 1.30 -14.55
CA THR A 343 -21.46 1.41 -13.10
C THR A 343 -20.73 0.26 -12.41
N LEU A 344 -20.29 0.48 -11.17
CA LEU A 344 -19.67 -0.56 -10.36
C LEU A 344 -20.62 -1.75 -10.15
N ALA A 345 -21.91 -1.48 -9.95
CA ALA A 345 -22.92 -2.52 -9.75
C ALA A 345 -23.08 -3.43 -10.99
N THR A 346 -23.11 -2.84 -12.19
CA THR A 346 -23.20 -3.60 -13.44
C THR A 346 -21.96 -4.46 -13.64
N ASP A 347 -20.75 -3.93 -13.41
CA ASP A 347 -19.51 -4.71 -13.52
C ASP A 347 -19.48 -5.89 -12.55
N LEU A 348 -19.81 -5.67 -11.27
CA LEU A 348 -19.88 -6.72 -10.27
C LEU A 348 -20.93 -7.79 -10.63
N GLY A 349 -22.04 -7.39 -11.24
CA GLY A 349 -23.06 -8.32 -11.73
C GLY A 349 -22.58 -9.25 -12.85
N THR A 350 -21.55 -8.85 -13.62
CA THR A 350 -20.95 -9.70 -14.68
C THR A 350 -19.90 -10.69 -14.14
N LYS A 351 -19.40 -10.47 -12.92
CA LYS A 351 -18.37 -11.31 -12.29
C LYS A 351 -19.05 -12.43 -11.48
N SER A 352 -19.37 -13.52 -12.18
CA SER A 352 -20.00 -14.76 -11.66
C SER A 352 -19.29 -15.34 -10.42
N PRO A 353 -20.01 -16.13 -9.59
CA PRO A 353 -20.39 -15.69 -8.25
C PRO A 353 -19.20 -15.26 -7.39
N VAL A 354 -19.29 -14.03 -6.86
CA VAL A 354 -18.35 -13.42 -5.91
C VAL A 354 -18.28 -14.20 -4.57
N PHE A 355 -19.32 -14.99 -4.26
CA PHE A 355 -19.44 -15.76 -3.02
C PHE A 355 -19.89 -17.20 -3.30
N GLY A 356 -19.26 -18.18 -2.64
CA GLY A 356 -19.65 -19.59 -2.74
C GLY A 356 -18.56 -20.56 -2.26
N ILE A 357 -18.93 -21.83 -2.06
CA ILE A 357 -17.99 -22.90 -1.67
C ILE A 357 -16.89 -23.06 -2.74
N SER A 358 -17.22 -22.89 -4.01
CA SER A 358 -16.25 -22.89 -5.11
C SER A 358 -15.16 -21.82 -4.92
N GLN A 359 -15.52 -20.61 -4.50
CA GLN A 359 -14.58 -19.53 -4.21
C GLN A 359 -13.65 -19.87 -3.03
N PHE A 360 -14.18 -20.55 -2.01
CA PHE A 360 -13.38 -21.01 -0.87
C PHE A 360 -12.35 -22.08 -1.30
N LEU A 361 -12.73 -23.01 -2.18
CA LEU A 361 -11.82 -24.06 -2.66
C LEU A 361 -10.69 -23.49 -3.54
N ILE A 362 -10.97 -22.48 -4.34
CA ILE A 362 -9.96 -21.83 -5.20
C ILE A 362 -9.19 -20.71 -4.49
N PHE A 363 -9.54 -20.38 -3.24
CA PHE A 363 -8.87 -19.34 -2.46
C PHE A 363 -7.35 -19.56 -2.40
N TRP A 364 -6.92 -20.77 -2.04
CA TRP A 364 -5.49 -21.07 -1.88
C TRP A 364 -4.72 -21.07 -3.21
N PRO A 365 -5.18 -21.76 -4.27
CA PRO A 365 -4.58 -21.65 -5.60
C PRO A 365 -4.53 -20.21 -6.12
N ASN A 366 -5.61 -19.43 -5.95
CA ASN A 366 -5.64 -18.04 -6.41
C ASN A 366 -4.67 -17.16 -5.63
N LEU A 367 -4.57 -17.35 -4.31
CA LEU A 367 -3.63 -16.58 -3.50
C LEU A 367 -2.18 -16.93 -3.81
N ALA A 368 -1.86 -18.22 -3.95
CA ALA A 368 -0.53 -18.66 -4.36
C ALA A 368 -0.17 -18.13 -5.75
N GLY A 369 -1.10 -18.21 -6.71
CA GLY A 369 -0.92 -17.64 -8.05
C GLY A 369 -0.74 -16.12 -8.02
N ALA A 370 -1.55 -15.40 -7.26
CA ALA A 370 -1.46 -13.94 -7.12
C ALA A 370 -0.10 -13.49 -6.55
N LEU A 371 0.46 -14.22 -5.59
CA LEU A 371 1.74 -13.84 -4.99
C LEU A 371 2.96 -14.32 -5.78
N ALA A 372 2.89 -15.51 -6.40
CA ALA A 372 4.04 -16.14 -7.04
C ALA A 372 4.11 -15.94 -8.56
N VAL A 373 2.98 -15.68 -9.23
CA VAL A 373 2.89 -15.61 -10.70
C VAL A 373 2.54 -14.21 -11.18
N PHE A 374 1.54 -13.57 -10.58
CA PHE A 374 1.20 -12.19 -10.96
C PHE A 374 2.35 -11.24 -10.66
N TYR A 375 2.55 -10.29 -11.56
CA TYR A 375 3.63 -9.31 -11.50
C TYR A 375 5.02 -9.96 -11.37
N ASP A 376 5.23 -11.10 -12.03
CA ASP A 376 6.48 -11.87 -11.97
C ASP A 376 6.88 -12.29 -10.54
N GLY A 377 5.89 -12.48 -9.67
CA GLY A 377 6.09 -12.87 -8.29
C GLY A 377 6.59 -11.75 -7.36
N LEU A 378 6.57 -10.49 -7.80
CA LEU A 378 7.01 -9.33 -7.00
C LEU A 378 6.19 -9.13 -5.71
N LEU A 379 4.96 -9.64 -5.66
CA LEU A 379 4.13 -9.63 -4.46
C LEU A 379 4.56 -10.71 -3.43
N GLY A 380 5.26 -11.74 -3.89
CA GLY A 380 5.75 -12.86 -3.07
C GLY A 380 6.99 -12.48 -2.26
N ASN A 381 6.83 -11.68 -1.20
CA ASN A 381 7.93 -11.33 -0.30
C ASN A 381 7.65 -11.80 1.13
N ALA A 382 8.00 -13.07 1.40
CA ALA A 382 7.78 -13.68 2.71
C ALA A 382 8.48 -12.94 3.86
N LEU A 383 9.65 -12.32 3.62
CA LEU A 383 10.36 -11.58 4.65
C LEU A 383 9.61 -10.29 5.01
N LEU A 384 9.22 -9.48 4.02
CA LEU A 384 8.45 -8.27 4.26
C LEU A 384 7.11 -8.58 4.93
N ILE A 385 6.36 -9.56 4.40
CA ILE A 385 5.06 -9.95 4.95
C ILE A 385 5.22 -10.52 6.38
N GLY A 386 6.26 -11.34 6.60
CA GLY A 386 6.56 -11.91 7.91
C GLY A 386 6.94 -10.85 8.96
N LEU A 387 7.76 -9.86 8.57
CA LEU A 387 8.07 -8.72 9.42
C LEU A 387 6.83 -7.86 9.70
N SER A 388 5.98 -7.63 8.71
CA SER A 388 4.69 -6.95 8.92
C SER A 388 3.79 -7.72 9.90
N ALA A 389 3.71 -9.05 9.77
CA ALA A 389 2.92 -9.89 10.67
C ALA A 389 3.48 -9.87 12.10
N LEU A 390 4.80 -9.93 12.25
CA LEU A 390 5.48 -9.79 13.53
C LEU A 390 5.14 -8.43 14.16
N CYS A 391 5.35 -7.34 13.42
CA CYS A 391 5.02 -5.97 13.87
C CYS A 391 3.57 -5.84 14.34
N LEU A 392 2.62 -6.46 13.64
CA LEU A 392 1.20 -6.39 14.01
C LEU A 392 0.92 -7.08 15.35
N VAL A 393 1.62 -8.18 15.64
CA VAL A 393 1.50 -8.92 16.90
C VAL A 393 2.26 -8.24 18.05
N THR A 394 3.38 -7.59 17.75
CA THR A 394 4.28 -7.00 18.76
C THR A 394 3.95 -5.57 19.14
N ILE A 395 3.49 -4.76 18.18
CA ILE A 395 3.21 -3.33 18.40
C ILE A 395 1.80 -3.18 19.00
N ARG A 396 1.72 -2.55 20.17
CA ARG A 396 0.45 -2.02 20.67
C ARG A 396 0.14 -0.76 19.91
N PHE A 397 -0.84 -0.84 19.02
CA PHE A 397 -1.30 0.36 18.34
C PHE A 397 -2.21 1.16 19.25
N HIS A 398 -2.31 2.47 18.99
CA HIS A 398 -3.32 3.28 19.64
C HIS A 398 -4.72 2.78 19.23
N ASP A 399 -5.72 2.94 20.10
CA ASP A 399 -7.12 2.47 19.97
C ASP A 399 -7.77 2.71 18.58
N LYS A 400 -7.30 3.67 17.78
CA LYS A 400 -7.79 3.90 16.41
C LYS A 400 -7.23 2.94 15.38
N MET A 401 -5.92 2.72 15.41
CA MET A 401 -5.26 1.80 14.50
C MET A 401 -5.62 0.36 14.85
N GLU A 402 -5.77 0.01 16.14
CA GLU A 402 -6.26 -1.32 16.53
C GLU A 402 -7.67 -1.60 16.02
N ALA A 403 -8.57 -0.61 16.06
CA ALA A 403 -9.92 -0.77 15.54
C ALA A 403 -9.94 -0.92 14.01
N MET A 404 -9.06 -0.22 13.27
CA MET A 404 -8.93 -0.41 11.81
C MET A 404 -8.33 -1.75 11.43
N LEU A 405 -7.42 -2.31 12.23
CA LEU A 405 -6.86 -3.65 11.96
C LEU A 405 -7.89 -4.78 12.08
N ALA A 406 -9.03 -4.52 12.73
CA ALA A 406 -10.14 -5.47 12.85
C ALA A 406 -11.21 -5.29 11.75
N CYS A 407 -11.00 -4.38 10.80
CA CYS A 407 -11.90 -4.03 9.70
C CYS A 407 -11.28 -4.44 8.37
#